data_AF-A0A0K3BQY3-F1
#
_entry.id   AF-A0A0K3BQY3-F1
#
_cell.length_a   1.000
_cell.length_b   1.000
_cell.length_c   1.000
_cell.angle_alpha   90.00
_cell.angle_beta   90.00
_cell.angle_gamma   90.00
#
_symmetry.space_group_name_H-M   'P 1'
#
loop_
_entity.id
_entity.type
_entity.pdbx_description
1 polymer ?
#
loop_
_entity_poly.entity_id
_entity_poly.type
_entity_poly.pdbx_seq_one_letter_code
_entity_poly.pdbx_strand_id
1 'polypeptide(L)'
;MGEGKLRTKTANFFFAWVQRRRYYAIIAAALIVVTVVLLLFSRSLADYGKNLSLNLGADLIGTIVVLFLIAPFLTKADRLNEAVLDRFNHRGFIRQAAGARHRIKIMELWTDLLQGGYQDEFLTALREVLSRKVEVRILLLDPDARAAEQRADDLLQQTDVVNNILDNLRVLNEFKRDLPEWMRKYLDVRIYSALPPVQMYRVDDHVIVSFYPVNMTSWNAAQYQTSPQAQLGQFVGTKFDELWEARGTRWLDQFWSLTLDDQTERYEARFVTVDEQIYVSGRKIVERNLRSGIDGLPVRIVDGNAKGEVHRSMAYLLTPLDQTSPDLAMALDHFNRKYGHTHQDVILKLSPSPAE
;
A
#
# COMPACT_ATOMS: atom_id res chain seq x y z
N MET A 1 -67.61 -15.35 -15.57
CA MET A 1 -67.40 -15.64 -14.12
C MET A 1 -66.00 -16.22 -13.96
N GLY A 2 -65.01 -15.59 -13.34
CA GLY A 2 -64.89 -14.28 -12.71
C GLY A 2 -63.41 -14.10 -12.42
N GLU A 3 -62.82 -13.08 -13.03
CA GLU A 3 -61.51 -12.53 -12.72
C GLU A 3 -61.47 -12.12 -11.25
N GLY A 4 -60.54 -12.65 -10.45
CA GLY A 4 -60.54 -12.30 -9.02
C GLY A 4 -59.43 -12.85 -8.12
N LYS A 5 -58.29 -13.32 -8.67
CA LYS A 5 -57.22 -13.91 -7.84
C LYS A 5 -55.77 -13.47 -8.15
N LEU A 6 -55.59 -12.32 -8.83
CA LEU A 6 -54.24 -11.78 -9.10
C LEU A 6 -53.90 -10.47 -8.36
N ARG A 7 -54.81 -9.94 -7.53
CA ARG A 7 -54.63 -8.61 -6.90
C ARG A 7 -54.05 -8.59 -5.48
N THR A 8 -53.77 -9.74 -4.86
CA THR A 8 -53.36 -9.80 -3.43
C THR A 8 -51.89 -10.14 -3.17
N LYS A 9 -51.11 -10.60 -4.16
CA LYS A 9 -49.67 -10.90 -3.95
C LYS A 9 -48.75 -9.68 -4.11
N THR A 10 -49.17 -8.63 -4.81
CA THR A 10 -48.37 -7.41 -5.01
C THR A 10 -48.41 -6.44 -3.82
N ALA A 11 -49.48 -6.46 -3.03
CA ALA A 11 -49.63 -5.60 -1.85
C ALA A 11 -48.65 -5.95 -0.72
N ASN A 12 -48.38 -7.24 -0.50
CA ASN A 12 -47.44 -7.70 0.55
C ASN A 12 -45.97 -7.41 0.22
N PHE A 13 -45.60 -7.38 -1.06
CA PHE A 13 -44.23 -7.06 -1.48
C PHE A 13 -43.92 -5.57 -1.28
N PHE A 14 -44.89 -4.70 -1.58
CA PHE A 14 -44.75 -3.26 -1.39
C PHE A 14 -44.70 -2.89 0.10
N PHE A 15 -45.52 -3.53 0.95
CA PHE A 15 -45.49 -3.32 2.40
C PHE A 15 -44.18 -3.78 3.04
N ALA A 16 -43.65 -4.94 2.64
CA ALA A 16 -42.36 -5.43 3.12
C ALA A 16 -41.18 -4.55 2.66
N TRP A 17 -41.27 -3.99 1.43
CA TRP A 17 -40.29 -3.05 0.90
C TRP A 17 -40.32 -1.69 1.62
N VAL A 18 -41.51 -1.17 1.93
CA VAL A 18 -41.69 0.08 2.71
C VAL A 18 -41.29 -0.12 4.19
N GLN A 19 -41.59 -1.26 4.80
CA GLN A 19 -41.16 -1.58 6.18
C GLN A 19 -39.65 -1.73 6.30
N ARG A 20 -38.97 -2.36 5.33
CA ARG A 20 -37.49 -2.41 5.29
C ARG A 20 -36.90 -1.00 5.19
N ARG A 21 -37.42 -0.13 4.32
CA ARG A 21 -36.96 1.27 4.22
C ARG A 21 -37.17 2.06 5.50
N ARG A 22 -38.31 1.89 6.17
CA ARG A 22 -38.59 2.53 7.47
C ARG A 22 -37.67 2.04 8.57
N TYR A 23 -37.38 0.73 8.61
CA TYR A 23 -36.45 0.14 9.57
C TYR A 23 -35.04 0.72 9.42
N TYR A 24 -34.51 0.79 8.19
CA TYR A 24 -33.21 1.44 7.93
C TYR A 24 -33.23 2.94 8.23
N ALA A 25 -34.33 3.65 7.94
CA ALA A 25 -34.46 5.07 8.27
C ALA A 25 -34.48 5.32 9.78
N ILE A 26 -35.13 4.45 10.56
CA ILE A 26 -35.16 4.54 12.03
C ILE A 26 -33.77 4.25 12.61
N ILE A 27 -33.07 3.23 12.11
CA ILE A 27 -31.70 2.92 12.53
C ILE A 27 -30.76 4.08 12.18
N ALA A 28 -30.85 4.63 10.97
CA ALA A 28 -30.04 5.78 10.57
C ALA A 28 -30.33 7.00 11.44
N ALA A 29 -31.61 7.29 11.75
CA ALA A 29 -31.98 8.37 12.65
C ALA A 29 -31.45 8.15 14.08
N ALA A 30 -31.56 6.93 14.62
CA ALA A 30 -31.04 6.58 15.93
C ALA A 30 -29.50 6.72 15.99
N LEU A 31 -28.79 6.26 14.97
CA LEU A 31 -27.34 6.42 14.85
C LEU A 31 -26.95 7.90 14.79
N ILE A 32 -27.64 8.72 13.99
CA ILE A 32 -27.41 10.17 13.94
C ILE A 32 -27.59 10.79 15.33
N VAL A 33 -28.67 10.44 16.04
CA VAL A 33 -28.91 10.96 17.41
C VAL A 33 -27.78 10.55 18.36
N VAL A 34 -27.36 9.29 18.34
CA VAL A 34 -26.25 8.80 19.17
C VAL A 34 -24.94 9.51 18.82
N THR A 35 -24.63 9.66 17.53
CA THR A 35 -23.44 10.41 17.08
C THR A 35 -23.49 11.86 17.54
N VAL A 36 -24.62 12.55 17.42
CA VAL A 36 -24.77 13.94 17.90
C VAL A 36 -24.58 14.02 19.41
N VAL A 37 -25.15 13.09 20.19
CA VAL A 37 -25.00 13.05 21.65
C VAL A 37 -23.53 12.81 22.04
N LEU A 38 -22.87 11.84 21.41
CA LEU A 38 -21.46 11.57 21.64
C LEU A 38 -20.60 12.80 21.30
N LEU A 39 -20.84 13.44 20.14
CA LEU A 39 -20.14 14.64 19.70
C LEU A 39 -20.31 15.84 20.66
N LEU A 40 -21.48 15.95 21.30
CA LEU A 40 -21.75 16.98 22.31
C LEU A 40 -21.03 16.69 23.63
N PHE A 41 -20.99 15.42 24.05
CA PHE A 41 -20.29 15.01 25.27
C PHE A 41 -18.77 15.16 25.18
N SER A 42 -18.20 14.86 24.02
CA SER A 42 -16.75 14.88 23.81
C SER A 42 -16.16 16.26 23.56
N ARG A 43 -16.99 17.30 23.39
CA ARG A 43 -16.55 18.71 23.32
C ARG A 43 -15.81 19.21 24.57
N SER A 44 -15.91 18.51 25.70
CA SER A 44 -15.26 18.88 26.97
C SER A 44 -13.82 18.36 27.11
N LEU A 45 -13.32 17.55 26.16
CA LEU A 45 -11.97 16.99 26.21
C LEU A 45 -10.94 17.89 25.50
N ALA A 46 -9.76 18.06 26.09
CA ALA A 46 -8.62 18.68 25.41
C ALA A 46 -8.18 17.83 24.20
N ASP A 47 -7.69 18.47 23.13
CA ASP A 47 -7.31 17.86 21.84
C ASP A 47 -8.42 17.24 20.98
N TYR A 48 -9.68 17.48 21.34
CA TYR A 48 -10.87 16.94 20.67
C TYR A 48 -10.94 17.21 19.15
N GLY A 49 -10.64 18.43 18.69
CA GLY A 49 -10.82 18.79 17.28
C GLY A 49 -9.90 18.04 16.30
N LYS A 50 -8.67 17.73 16.72
CA LYS A 50 -7.66 17.08 15.87
C LYS A 50 -7.85 15.57 15.83
N ASN A 51 -8.15 14.95 16.98
CA ASN A 51 -8.39 13.51 17.07
C ASN A 51 -9.76 13.09 16.49
N LEU A 52 -10.79 13.94 16.65
CA LEU A 52 -12.11 13.65 16.12
C LEU A 52 -12.16 13.75 14.59
N SER A 53 -11.54 14.77 13.99
CA SER A 53 -11.56 14.93 12.53
C SER A 53 -10.79 13.82 11.81
N LEU A 54 -9.69 13.33 12.40
CA LEU A 54 -8.90 12.22 11.86
C LEU A 54 -9.64 10.88 12.00
N ASN A 55 -10.12 10.53 13.19
CA ASN A 55 -10.74 9.22 13.42
C ASN A 55 -12.16 9.14 12.86
N LEU A 56 -12.98 10.19 13.06
CA LEU A 56 -14.37 10.19 12.60
C LEU A 56 -14.47 10.42 11.09
N GLY A 57 -13.51 11.13 10.49
CA GLY A 57 -13.40 11.24 9.04
C GLY A 57 -13.07 9.91 8.37
N ALA A 58 -12.11 9.16 8.90
CA ALA A 58 -11.73 7.85 8.39
C ALA A 58 -12.87 6.82 8.55
N ASP A 59 -13.50 6.75 9.72
CA ASP A 59 -14.61 5.83 10.00
C ASP A 59 -15.87 6.16 9.19
N LEU A 60 -16.20 7.44 8.99
CA LEU A 60 -17.36 7.84 8.19
C LEU A 60 -17.13 7.54 6.71
N ILE A 61 -15.92 7.80 6.19
CA ILE A 61 -15.55 7.43 4.82
C ILE A 61 -15.58 5.91 4.66
N GLY A 62 -15.00 5.16 5.61
CA GLY A 62 -15.05 3.69 5.63
C GLY A 62 -16.49 3.18 5.62
N THR A 63 -17.34 3.73 6.49
CA THR A 63 -18.75 3.34 6.61
C THR A 63 -19.56 3.70 5.36
N ILE A 64 -19.32 4.86 4.75
CA ILE A 64 -19.97 5.26 3.49
C ILE A 64 -19.52 4.36 2.34
N VAL A 65 -18.23 4.04 2.26
CA VAL A 65 -17.70 3.07 1.28
C VAL A 65 -18.34 1.69 1.49
N VAL A 66 -18.42 1.22 2.73
CA VAL A 66 -19.07 -0.07 3.04
C VAL A 66 -20.56 -0.06 2.68
N LEU A 67 -21.32 0.96 3.09
CA LEU A 67 -22.77 1.00 2.89
C LEU A 67 -23.19 1.30 1.45
N PHE A 68 -22.46 2.16 0.74
CA PHE A 68 -22.86 2.60 -0.61
C PHE A 68 -22.13 1.89 -1.73
N LEU A 69 -20.92 1.36 -1.49
CA LEU A 69 -20.23 0.54 -2.47
C LEU A 69 -20.40 -0.94 -2.15
N ILE A 70 -20.12 -1.42 -0.93
CA ILE A 70 -20.07 -2.87 -0.65
C ILE A 70 -21.45 -3.51 -0.47
N ALA A 71 -22.36 -2.90 0.30
CA ALA A 71 -23.66 -3.51 0.61
C ALA A 71 -24.57 -3.81 -0.61
N PRO A 72 -24.58 -2.99 -1.69
CA PRO A 72 -25.27 -3.34 -2.93
C PRO A 72 -24.63 -4.53 -3.67
N PHE A 73 -23.33 -4.80 -3.51
CA PHE A 73 -22.64 -5.95 -4.10
C PHE A 73 -22.93 -7.24 -3.34
N LEU A 74 -22.89 -7.21 -2.00
CA LEU A 74 -23.25 -8.38 -1.17
C LEU A 74 -24.66 -8.92 -1.48
N THR A 75 -25.58 -8.05 -1.90
CA THR A 75 -26.96 -8.43 -2.26
C THR A 75 -27.16 -8.76 -3.74
N LYS A 76 -26.18 -8.45 -4.61
CA LYS A 76 -26.19 -8.78 -6.05
C LYS A 76 -25.27 -9.96 -6.43
N ALA A 77 -24.23 -10.23 -5.67
CA ALA A 77 -23.31 -11.35 -5.85
C ALA A 77 -24.06 -12.69 -5.88
N ASP A 78 -25.16 -12.79 -5.13
CA ASP A 78 -26.11 -13.91 -5.15
C ASP A 78 -26.76 -14.19 -6.52
N ARG A 79 -26.63 -13.31 -7.52
CA ARG A 79 -27.36 -13.42 -8.80
C ARG A 79 -26.50 -13.47 -10.07
N LEU A 80 -25.23 -13.09 -10.04
CA LEU A 80 -24.40 -12.99 -11.25
C LEU A 80 -22.92 -13.30 -10.95
N ASN A 81 -22.48 -14.54 -11.20
CA ASN A 81 -21.06 -14.96 -11.39
C ASN A 81 -19.98 -14.49 -10.37
N GLU A 82 -20.32 -13.83 -9.27
CA GLU A 82 -19.40 -13.38 -8.24
C GLU A 82 -19.23 -14.50 -7.22
N ALA A 83 -18.15 -15.29 -7.37
CA ALA A 83 -17.80 -16.30 -6.38
C ALA A 83 -17.18 -15.61 -5.16
N VAL A 84 -17.84 -15.73 -4.01
CA VAL A 84 -17.28 -15.34 -2.72
C VAL A 84 -16.52 -16.54 -2.15
N LEU A 85 -15.24 -16.37 -1.85
CA LEU A 85 -14.44 -17.37 -1.13
C LEU A 85 -14.22 -16.89 0.31
N ASP A 86 -14.20 -17.83 1.26
CA ASP A 86 -13.94 -17.50 2.67
C ASP A 86 -12.50 -17.00 2.92
N ARG A 87 -11.56 -17.39 2.05
CA ARG A 87 -10.13 -17.06 2.17
C ARG A 87 -9.43 -17.07 0.81
N PHE A 88 -8.26 -16.44 0.76
CA PHE A 88 -7.43 -16.39 -0.45
C PHE A 88 -6.81 -17.75 -0.78
N ASN A 89 -7.00 -18.20 -2.02
CA ASN A 89 -6.44 -19.43 -2.54
C ASN A 89 -5.10 -19.17 -3.24
N HIS A 90 -4.02 -19.11 -2.46
CA HIS A 90 -2.65 -18.85 -2.93
C HIS A 90 -2.25 -19.69 -4.15
N ARG A 91 -2.31 -21.03 -4.05
CA ARG A 91 -1.95 -21.93 -5.16
C ARG A 91 -2.89 -21.80 -6.36
N GLY A 92 -4.17 -21.52 -6.12
CA GLY A 92 -5.12 -21.22 -7.18
C GLY A 92 -4.71 -19.98 -7.98
N PHE A 93 -4.37 -18.91 -7.27
CA PHE A 93 -3.87 -17.68 -7.88
C PHE A 93 -2.54 -17.89 -8.60
N ILE A 94 -1.58 -18.60 -8.02
CA ILE A 94 -0.27 -18.87 -8.66
C ILE A 94 -0.45 -19.62 -9.99
N ARG A 95 -1.29 -20.65 -10.03
CA ARG A 95 -1.62 -21.36 -11.29
C ARG A 95 -2.27 -20.44 -12.31
N GLN A 96 -3.17 -19.56 -11.87
CA GLN A 96 -3.81 -18.58 -12.75
C GLN A 96 -2.81 -17.56 -13.29
N ALA A 97 -1.93 -17.05 -12.42
CA ALA A 97 -0.84 -16.13 -12.76
C ALA A 97 0.10 -16.77 -13.79
N ALA A 98 0.53 -18.01 -13.59
CA ALA A 98 1.33 -18.76 -14.57
C ALA A 98 0.63 -18.90 -15.94
N GLY A 99 -0.70 -18.85 -15.98
CA GLY A 99 -1.52 -18.85 -17.18
C GLY A 99 -1.75 -17.48 -17.84
N ALA A 100 -1.25 -16.39 -17.27
CA ALA A 100 -1.52 -15.03 -17.77
C ALA A 100 -1.06 -14.83 -19.23
N ARG A 101 -1.81 -14.00 -19.97
CA ARG A 101 -1.56 -13.68 -21.39
C ARG A 101 -1.25 -12.23 -21.65
N HIS A 102 -1.77 -11.31 -20.84
CA HIS A 102 -1.64 -9.88 -21.09
C HIS A 102 -1.06 -9.14 -19.90
N ARG A 103 -1.66 -9.31 -18.71
CA ARG A 103 -1.23 -8.56 -17.53
C ARG A 103 -1.54 -9.24 -16.21
N ILE A 104 -0.69 -8.94 -15.24
CA ILE A 104 -0.90 -9.20 -13.81
C ILE A 104 -0.82 -7.85 -13.08
N LYS A 105 -1.83 -7.53 -12.26
CA LYS A 105 -1.79 -6.39 -11.35
C LYS A 105 -2.01 -6.88 -9.92
N ILE A 106 -1.17 -6.46 -8.98
CA ILE A 106 -1.30 -6.74 -7.56
C ILE A 106 -1.24 -5.41 -6.80
N MET A 107 -2.25 -5.13 -5.99
CA MET A 107 -2.27 -4.03 -5.04
C MET A 107 -2.61 -4.57 -3.67
N GLU A 108 -1.67 -4.41 -2.76
CA GLU A 108 -1.69 -5.07 -1.46
C GLU A 108 -0.85 -4.26 -0.45
N LEU A 109 -0.98 -4.53 0.85
CA LEU A 109 -0.05 -4.01 1.85
C LEU A 109 1.30 -4.76 1.80
N TRP A 110 1.28 -6.08 2.01
CA TRP A 110 2.34 -7.07 1.76
C TRP A 110 1.69 -8.37 1.27
N THR A 111 2.36 -9.40 0.78
CA THR A 111 1.67 -10.63 0.35
C THR A 111 2.37 -11.89 0.81
N ASP A 112 1.59 -12.85 1.31
CA ASP A 112 2.05 -14.21 1.64
C ASP A 112 2.56 -14.96 0.39
N LEU A 113 2.23 -14.49 -0.83
CA LEU A 113 2.78 -15.05 -2.08
C LEU A 113 4.29 -14.86 -2.20
N LEU A 114 4.87 -13.88 -1.50
CA LEU A 114 6.31 -13.60 -1.49
C LEU A 114 6.97 -14.07 -0.19
N GLN A 115 6.30 -14.94 0.57
CA GLN A 115 6.78 -15.46 1.84
C GLN A 115 6.53 -16.97 1.95
N GLY A 116 7.27 -17.62 2.84
CA GLY A 116 7.06 -19.01 3.23
C GLY A 116 7.00 -19.98 2.04
N GLY A 117 6.06 -20.92 2.09
CA GLY A 117 5.96 -22.03 1.12
C GLY A 117 5.41 -21.68 -0.26
N TYR A 118 5.07 -20.41 -0.53
CA TYR A 118 4.52 -19.96 -1.82
C TYR A 118 5.51 -19.15 -2.66
N GLN A 119 6.54 -18.59 -2.03
CA GLN A 119 7.50 -17.67 -2.65
C GLN A 119 8.10 -18.24 -3.94
N ASP A 120 8.71 -19.42 -3.87
CA ASP A 120 9.42 -19.99 -5.02
C ASP A 120 8.48 -20.33 -6.19
N GLU A 121 7.30 -20.87 -5.89
CA GLU A 121 6.27 -21.19 -6.89
C GLU A 121 5.77 -19.92 -7.57
N PHE A 122 5.53 -18.86 -6.79
CA PHE A 122 5.07 -17.58 -7.31
C PHE A 122 6.14 -16.85 -8.13
N LEU A 123 7.38 -16.75 -7.65
CA LEU A 123 8.48 -16.13 -8.39
C LEU A 123 8.79 -16.88 -9.69
N THR A 124 8.66 -18.21 -9.68
CA THR A 124 8.77 -19.05 -10.89
C THR A 124 7.68 -18.69 -11.89
N ALA A 125 6.42 -18.61 -11.43
CA ALA A 125 5.30 -18.19 -12.29
C ALA A 125 5.49 -16.78 -12.86
N LEU A 126 5.97 -15.82 -12.05
CA LEU A 126 6.29 -14.46 -12.51
C LEU A 126 7.38 -14.47 -13.59
N ARG A 127 8.46 -15.23 -13.38
CA ARG A 127 9.54 -15.36 -14.37
C ARG A 127 9.02 -15.93 -15.69
N GLU A 128 8.14 -16.93 -15.62
CA GLU A 128 7.53 -17.55 -16.79
C GLU A 128 6.69 -16.56 -17.60
N VAL A 129 5.82 -15.78 -16.95
CA VAL A 129 4.97 -14.80 -17.66
C VAL A 129 5.78 -13.63 -18.22
N LEU A 130 6.80 -13.15 -17.50
CA LEU A 130 7.68 -12.10 -17.97
C LEU A 130 8.46 -12.54 -19.22
N SER A 131 8.83 -13.83 -19.31
CA SER A 131 9.46 -14.38 -20.51
C SER A 131 8.58 -14.29 -21.75
N ARG A 132 7.26 -14.29 -21.56
CA ARG A 132 6.24 -14.11 -22.60
C ARG A 132 5.84 -12.65 -22.81
N LYS A 133 6.57 -11.70 -22.22
CA LYS A 133 6.30 -10.25 -22.31
C LYS A 133 4.94 -9.84 -21.71
N VAL A 134 4.43 -10.64 -20.78
CA VAL A 134 3.24 -10.28 -19.98
C VAL A 134 3.65 -9.19 -19.01
N GLU A 135 2.84 -8.14 -18.93
CA GLU A 135 3.09 -7.02 -18.02
C GLU A 135 2.74 -7.40 -16.58
N VAL A 136 3.65 -7.18 -15.64
CA VAL A 136 3.45 -7.42 -14.21
C VAL A 136 3.63 -6.10 -13.48
N ARG A 137 2.56 -5.66 -12.80
CA ARG A 137 2.56 -4.47 -11.95
C ARG A 137 2.24 -4.84 -10.52
N ILE A 138 3.14 -4.53 -9.59
CA ILE A 138 2.98 -4.82 -8.18
C ILE A 138 3.06 -3.51 -7.41
N LEU A 139 2.08 -3.29 -6.55
CA LEU A 139 1.93 -2.10 -5.75
C LEU A 139 1.84 -2.52 -4.28
N LEU A 140 2.88 -2.23 -3.50
CA LEU A 140 2.98 -2.59 -2.07
C LEU A 140 3.03 -1.35 -1.18
N LEU A 141 2.58 -1.49 0.06
CA LEU A 141 2.57 -0.36 1.00
C LEU A 141 4.00 0.03 1.37
N ASP A 142 4.20 1.31 1.63
CA ASP A 142 5.43 1.85 2.19
C ASP A 142 5.54 1.45 3.68
N PRO A 143 6.58 0.70 4.09
CA PRO A 143 6.75 0.30 5.49
C PRO A 143 6.94 1.51 6.43
N ASP A 144 7.42 2.63 5.91
CA ASP A 144 7.67 3.86 6.69
C ASP A 144 6.43 4.79 6.72
N ALA A 145 5.32 4.42 6.06
CA ALA A 145 4.11 5.23 6.07
C ALA A 145 3.25 5.00 7.30
N ARG A 146 2.57 6.06 7.77
CA ARG A 146 1.56 6.00 8.85
C ARG A 146 0.47 4.95 8.62
N ALA A 147 0.18 4.62 7.36
CA ALA A 147 -0.74 3.56 6.98
C ALA A 147 -0.28 2.16 7.42
N ALA A 148 1.03 1.91 7.46
CA ALA A 148 1.60 0.64 7.93
C ALA A 148 1.42 0.50 9.45
N GLU A 149 1.67 1.58 10.20
CA GLU A 149 1.42 1.66 11.64
C GLU A 149 -0.06 1.44 11.97
N GLN A 150 -0.95 2.16 11.28
CA GLN A 150 -2.40 1.99 11.44
C GLN A 150 -2.81 0.53 11.20
N ARG A 151 -2.23 -0.13 10.19
CA ARG A 151 -2.55 -1.53 9.94
C ARG A 151 -2.05 -2.47 11.02
N ALA A 152 -0.88 -2.20 11.61
CA ALA A 152 -0.36 -2.97 12.72
C ALA A 152 -1.31 -2.88 13.93
N ASP A 153 -1.85 -1.68 14.19
CA ASP A 153 -2.85 -1.45 15.24
C ASP A 153 -4.18 -2.15 14.94
N ASP A 154 -4.67 -2.07 13.69
CA ASP A 154 -5.87 -2.79 13.25
C ASP A 154 -5.74 -4.31 13.43
N LEU A 155 -4.52 -4.84 13.42
CA LEU A 155 -4.22 -6.26 13.63
C LEU A 155 -3.85 -6.59 15.07
N LEU A 156 -4.05 -5.66 16.01
CA LEU A 156 -3.72 -5.80 17.42
C LEU A 156 -2.26 -6.21 17.65
N GLN A 157 -1.35 -5.75 16.77
CA GLN A 157 0.07 -6.07 16.83
C GLN A 157 0.36 -7.59 16.81
N GLN A 158 -0.57 -8.41 16.30
CA GLN A 158 -0.39 -9.87 16.19
C GLN A 158 0.58 -10.28 15.08
N THR A 159 0.89 -9.35 14.17
CA THR A 159 1.85 -9.55 13.10
C THR A 159 2.72 -8.32 12.93
N ASP A 160 3.97 -8.54 12.56
CA ASP A 160 4.90 -7.47 12.24
C ASP A 160 4.68 -6.98 10.80
N VAL A 161 3.76 -6.03 10.64
CA VAL A 161 3.37 -5.47 9.34
C VAL A 161 4.57 -4.87 8.62
N VAL A 162 5.38 -4.09 9.33
CA VAL A 162 6.53 -3.36 8.76
C VAL A 162 7.57 -4.35 8.23
N ASN A 163 7.94 -5.36 9.03
CA ASN A 163 8.91 -6.36 8.56
C ASN A 163 8.35 -7.24 7.45
N ASN A 164 7.06 -7.59 7.46
CA ASN A 164 6.45 -8.33 6.35
C ASN A 164 6.52 -7.57 5.01
N ILE A 165 6.24 -6.26 5.05
CA ILE A 165 6.37 -5.39 3.87
C ILE A 165 7.83 -5.34 3.42
N LEU A 166 8.78 -5.10 4.34
CA LEU A 166 10.21 -5.04 4.00
C LEU A 166 10.73 -6.34 3.40
N ASP A 167 10.34 -7.49 3.95
CA ASP A 167 10.71 -8.81 3.44
C ASP A 167 10.22 -8.99 2.00
N ASN A 168 8.96 -8.65 1.75
CA ASN A 168 8.38 -8.66 0.39
C ASN A 168 9.16 -7.78 -0.58
N LEU A 169 9.50 -6.56 -0.17
CA LEU A 169 10.26 -5.63 -1.00
C LEU A 169 11.68 -6.15 -1.26
N ARG A 170 12.34 -6.78 -0.27
CA ARG A 170 13.67 -7.40 -0.46
C ARG A 170 13.60 -8.52 -1.49
N VAL A 171 12.62 -9.42 -1.36
CA VAL A 171 12.40 -10.52 -2.31
C VAL A 171 12.16 -9.99 -3.73
N LEU A 172 11.32 -8.96 -3.89
CA LEU A 172 11.07 -8.35 -5.21
C LEU A 172 12.30 -7.66 -5.78
N ASN A 173 13.12 -7.02 -4.95
CA ASN A 173 14.35 -6.36 -5.37
C ASN A 173 15.39 -7.37 -5.87
N GLU A 174 15.59 -8.44 -5.11
CA GLU A 174 16.48 -9.54 -5.50
C GLU A 174 15.97 -10.22 -6.78
N PHE A 175 14.68 -10.52 -6.85
CA PHE A 175 14.06 -11.07 -8.04
C PHE A 175 14.28 -10.17 -9.26
N LYS A 176 13.99 -8.87 -9.17
CA LYS A 176 14.17 -7.91 -10.27
C LYS A 176 15.63 -7.81 -10.71
N ARG A 177 16.58 -7.81 -9.75
CA ARG A 177 18.02 -7.79 -10.04
C ARG A 177 18.46 -9.05 -10.79
N ASP A 178 17.91 -10.20 -10.45
CA ASP A 178 18.29 -11.49 -11.04
C ASP A 178 17.59 -11.76 -12.39
N LEU A 179 16.66 -10.90 -12.80
CA LEU A 179 16.05 -10.95 -14.13
C LEU A 179 16.99 -10.38 -15.21
N PRO A 180 16.98 -10.97 -16.43
CA PRO A 180 17.58 -10.34 -17.61
C PRO A 180 16.96 -8.96 -17.89
N GLU A 181 17.77 -8.03 -18.40
CA GLU A 181 17.34 -6.65 -18.69
C GLU A 181 16.06 -6.57 -19.53
N TRP A 182 15.95 -7.44 -20.55
CA TRP A 182 14.78 -7.47 -21.42
C TRP A 182 13.49 -7.93 -20.73
N MET A 183 13.57 -8.68 -19.63
CA MET A 183 12.42 -9.07 -18.81
C MET A 183 12.05 -7.95 -17.82
N ARG A 184 13.04 -7.23 -17.28
CA ARG A 184 12.83 -6.18 -16.26
C ARG A 184 11.86 -5.10 -16.73
N LYS A 185 11.85 -4.76 -18.02
CA LYS A 185 10.92 -3.77 -18.59
C LYS A 185 9.43 -4.17 -18.55
N TYR A 186 9.13 -5.43 -18.24
CA TYR A 186 7.76 -5.93 -18.07
C TYR A 186 7.40 -6.10 -16.59
N LEU A 187 8.32 -5.82 -15.66
CA LEU A 187 8.08 -5.88 -14.22
C LEU A 187 8.21 -4.48 -13.63
N ASP A 188 7.08 -3.91 -13.24
CA ASP A 188 7.02 -2.67 -12.49
C ASP A 188 6.58 -2.94 -11.05
N VAL A 189 7.43 -2.53 -10.12
CA VAL A 189 7.12 -2.57 -8.68
C VAL A 189 7.15 -1.16 -8.15
N ARG A 190 6.06 -0.75 -7.49
CA ARG A 190 5.89 0.57 -6.90
C ARG A 190 5.45 0.46 -5.45
N ILE A 191 5.81 1.48 -4.67
CA ILE A 191 5.59 1.58 -3.23
C ILE A 191 4.75 2.82 -2.96
N TYR A 192 3.58 2.65 -2.35
CA TYR A 192 2.62 3.73 -2.09
C TYR A 192 2.45 3.96 -0.59
N SER A 193 2.14 5.19 -0.19
CA SER A 193 2.11 5.57 1.24
C SER A 193 0.71 5.71 1.84
N ALA A 194 -0.36 5.56 1.05
CA ALA A 194 -1.74 5.77 1.49
C ALA A 194 -2.51 4.44 1.59
N LEU A 195 -3.23 4.18 2.69
CA LEU A 195 -3.99 2.93 2.89
C LEU A 195 -5.17 2.80 1.91
N PRO A 196 -5.18 1.87 0.95
CA PRO A 196 -6.38 1.61 0.16
C PRO A 196 -7.44 0.92 1.03
N PRO A 197 -8.73 1.11 0.72
CA PRO A 197 -9.81 0.39 1.42
C PRO A 197 -9.85 -1.11 1.05
N VAL A 198 -9.11 -1.54 0.03
CA VAL A 198 -9.17 -2.87 -0.59
C VAL A 198 -7.80 -3.34 -1.05
N GLN A 199 -7.62 -4.65 -1.08
CA GLN A 199 -6.60 -5.31 -1.88
C GLN A 199 -7.18 -5.73 -3.24
N MET A 200 -6.30 -5.92 -4.22
CA MET A 200 -6.67 -6.43 -5.54
C MET A 200 -5.58 -7.34 -6.11
N TYR A 201 -5.99 -8.52 -6.55
CA TYR A 201 -5.21 -9.38 -7.42
C TYR A 201 -5.93 -9.50 -8.76
N ARG A 202 -5.25 -9.17 -9.85
CA ARG A 202 -5.81 -9.28 -11.19
C ARG A 202 -4.90 -10.08 -12.11
N VAL A 203 -5.48 -11.04 -12.81
CA VAL A 203 -4.86 -11.76 -13.92
C VAL A 203 -5.79 -11.65 -15.12
N ASP A 204 -5.36 -10.89 -16.14
CA ASP A 204 -6.14 -10.61 -17.34
C ASP A 204 -7.58 -10.11 -17.04
N ASP A 205 -8.58 -10.96 -17.26
CA ASP A 205 -10.02 -10.69 -17.06
C ASP A 205 -10.58 -11.24 -15.73
N HIS A 206 -9.72 -11.69 -14.83
CA HIS A 206 -10.10 -12.17 -13.50
C HIS A 206 -9.57 -11.24 -12.44
N VAL A 207 -10.45 -10.80 -11.54
CA VAL A 207 -10.11 -9.91 -10.44
C VAL A 207 -10.57 -10.55 -9.13
N ILE A 208 -9.68 -10.61 -8.16
CA ILE A 208 -9.96 -11.01 -6.78
C ILE A 208 -9.80 -9.74 -5.92
N VAL A 209 -10.85 -9.42 -5.17
CA VAL A 209 -10.89 -8.27 -4.28
C VAL A 209 -11.11 -8.76 -2.85
N SER A 210 -10.43 -8.15 -1.89
CA SER A 210 -10.81 -8.24 -0.48
C SER A 210 -10.67 -6.87 0.17
N PHE A 211 -11.37 -6.69 1.27
CA PHE A 211 -11.25 -5.51 2.13
C PHE A 211 -10.21 -5.79 3.21
N TYR A 212 -9.74 -4.74 3.89
CA TYR A 212 -8.90 -4.86 5.07
C TYR A 212 -9.77 -4.81 6.33
N PRO A 213 -10.19 -5.96 6.88
CA PRO A 213 -10.92 -5.99 8.15
C PRO A 213 -10.01 -5.68 9.33
N VAL A 214 -10.60 -5.22 10.42
CA VAL A 214 -9.96 -5.15 11.74
C VAL A 214 -9.80 -6.58 12.30
N ASN A 215 -8.72 -6.83 13.02
CA ASN A 215 -8.35 -8.08 13.71
C ASN A 215 -8.06 -9.30 12.83
N MET A 216 -7.94 -9.16 11.51
CA MET A 216 -7.50 -10.27 10.66
C MET A 216 -6.81 -9.78 9.39
N THR A 217 -5.91 -10.60 8.86
CA THR A 217 -5.22 -10.33 7.58
C THR A 217 -6.18 -10.47 6.40
N SER A 218 -5.85 -9.80 5.31
CA SER A 218 -6.72 -9.74 4.13
C SER A 218 -6.82 -11.08 3.37
N TRP A 219 -5.84 -11.99 3.47
CA TRP A 219 -5.96 -13.37 2.93
C TRP A 219 -6.89 -14.27 3.74
N ASN A 220 -7.12 -13.94 5.03
CA ASN A 220 -8.09 -14.65 5.87
C ASN A 220 -9.50 -14.03 5.80
N ALA A 221 -9.64 -12.92 5.07
CA ALA A 221 -10.92 -12.26 4.85
C ALA A 221 -11.65 -12.82 3.62
N ALA A 222 -12.94 -12.46 3.50
CA ALA A 222 -13.75 -12.85 2.36
C ALA A 222 -13.19 -12.25 1.05
N GLN A 223 -13.05 -13.12 0.04
CA GLN A 223 -12.54 -12.76 -1.29
C GLN A 223 -13.69 -12.73 -2.29
N TYR A 224 -13.81 -11.64 -3.03
CA TYR A 224 -14.82 -11.45 -4.07
C TYR A 224 -14.16 -11.64 -5.43
N GLN A 225 -14.55 -12.68 -6.15
CA GLN A 225 -14.16 -12.86 -7.55
C GLN A 225 -15.09 -12.05 -8.44
N THR A 226 -14.52 -11.26 -9.33
CA THR A 226 -15.26 -10.39 -10.25
C THR A 226 -14.48 -10.23 -11.56
N SER A 227 -15.06 -9.51 -12.52
CA SER A 227 -14.37 -9.17 -13.77
C SER A 227 -13.99 -7.67 -13.80
N PRO A 228 -12.99 -7.26 -14.60
CA PRO A 228 -12.64 -5.85 -14.75
C PRO A 228 -13.78 -4.98 -15.27
N GLN A 229 -14.76 -5.57 -15.95
CA GLN A 229 -15.91 -4.87 -16.52
C GLN A 229 -17.06 -4.72 -15.53
N ALA A 230 -17.10 -5.54 -14.48
CA ALA A 230 -18.07 -5.40 -13.39
C ALA A 230 -17.79 -4.13 -12.58
N GLN A 231 -18.82 -3.56 -11.97
CA GLN A 231 -18.71 -2.29 -11.24
C GLN A 231 -17.69 -2.35 -10.09
N LEU A 232 -17.62 -3.47 -9.36
CA LEU A 232 -16.59 -3.67 -8.32
C LEU A 232 -15.19 -3.71 -8.94
N GLY A 233 -14.99 -4.47 -10.02
CA GLY A 233 -13.73 -4.55 -10.76
C GLY A 233 -13.26 -3.19 -11.32
N GLN A 234 -14.19 -2.38 -11.82
CA GLN A 234 -13.91 -1.01 -12.26
C GLN A 234 -13.50 -0.12 -11.08
N PHE A 235 -14.23 -0.18 -9.97
CA PHE A 235 -13.91 0.62 -8.78
C PHE A 235 -12.49 0.33 -8.27
N VAL A 236 -12.14 -0.94 -8.06
CA VAL A 236 -10.82 -1.32 -7.57
C VAL A 236 -9.72 -1.06 -8.61
N GLY A 237 -10.03 -1.23 -9.89
CA GLY A 237 -9.13 -0.90 -10.99
C GLY A 237 -8.78 0.59 -11.02
N THR A 238 -9.78 1.46 -10.82
CA THR A 238 -9.57 2.91 -10.69
C THR A 238 -8.73 3.23 -9.45
N LYS A 239 -8.97 2.59 -8.31
CA LYS A 239 -8.12 2.79 -7.11
C LYS A 239 -6.69 2.34 -7.30
N PHE A 240 -6.47 1.23 -8.00
CA PHE A 240 -5.13 0.83 -8.41
C PHE A 240 -4.48 1.93 -9.24
N ASP A 241 -5.14 2.41 -10.29
CA ASP A 241 -4.55 3.39 -11.21
C ASP A 241 -4.32 4.76 -10.53
N GLU A 242 -5.21 5.18 -9.63
CA GLU A 242 -5.03 6.37 -8.78
C GLU A 242 -3.76 6.29 -7.92
N LEU A 243 -3.58 5.18 -7.20
CA LEU A 243 -2.40 4.98 -6.35
C LEU A 243 -1.14 4.76 -7.19
N TRP A 244 -1.25 4.05 -8.30
CA TRP A 244 -0.15 3.82 -9.23
C TRP A 244 0.44 5.14 -9.74
N GLU A 245 -0.41 6.11 -10.07
CA GLU A 245 -0.04 7.42 -10.61
C GLU A 245 0.11 8.53 -9.55
N ALA A 246 -0.09 8.20 -8.26
CA ALA A 246 0.00 9.17 -7.18
C ALA A 246 1.44 9.71 -7.03
N ARG A 247 1.56 11.00 -6.73
CA ARG A 247 2.87 11.66 -6.56
C ARG A 247 3.72 11.05 -5.44
N GLY A 248 3.08 10.54 -4.39
CA GLY A 248 3.76 9.88 -3.28
C GLY A 248 4.17 8.42 -3.56
N THR A 249 3.84 7.90 -4.73
CA THR A 249 4.19 6.52 -5.11
C THR A 249 5.55 6.49 -5.77
N ARG A 250 6.47 5.71 -5.19
CA ARG A 250 7.87 5.60 -5.63
C ARG A 250 8.14 4.28 -6.33
N TRP A 251 9.12 4.25 -7.23
CA TRP A 251 9.61 3.00 -7.83
C TRP A 251 10.39 2.19 -6.81
N LEU A 252 10.45 0.86 -7.01
CA LEU A 252 11.26 -0.02 -6.15
C LEU A 252 12.71 0.44 -6.03
N ASP A 253 13.34 0.87 -7.12
CA ASP A 253 14.76 1.26 -7.09
C ASP A 253 14.97 2.53 -6.23
N GLN A 254 13.98 3.43 -6.20
CA GLN A 254 13.96 4.65 -5.39
C GLN A 254 13.66 4.38 -3.91
N PHE A 255 13.07 3.22 -3.61
CA PHE A 255 12.94 2.77 -2.22
C PHE A 255 14.29 2.34 -1.65
N TRP A 256 15.15 1.74 -2.47
CA TRP A 256 16.45 1.20 -2.05
C TRP A 256 17.62 2.18 -2.12
N SER A 257 17.48 3.23 -2.92
CA SER A 257 18.57 4.15 -3.20
C SER A 257 18.06 5.58 -3.34
N LEU A 258 18.93 6.51 -2.96
CA LEU A 258 18.77 7.95 -3.10
C LEU A 258 19.85 8.47 -4.03
N THR A 259 19.51 9.38 -4.93
CA THR A 259 20.51 10.07 -5.75
C THR A 259 20.82 11.43 -5.13
N LEU A 260 22.08 11.64 -4.76
CA LEU A 260 22.60 12.91 -4.26
C LEU A 260 23.42 13.58 -5.36
N ASP A 261 23.28 14.89 -5.52
CA ASP A 261 24.00 15.72 -6.51
C ASP A 261 24.70 16.87 -5.79
N ASP A 262 26.03 16.93 -5.88
CA ASP A 262 26.87 17.99 -5.26
C ASP A 262 27.30 19.08 -6.26
N GLN A 263 26.61 19.17 -7.41
CA GLN A 263 26.93 20.00 -8.58
C GLN A 263 28.09 19.50 -9.44
N THR A 264 29.03 18.71 -8.88
CA THR A 264 30.17 18.16 -9.60
C THR A 264 29.94 16.72 -10.03
N GLU A 265 29.27 15.95 -9.18
CA GLU A 265 29.04 14.53 -9.37
C GLU A 265 27.71 14.09 -8.73
N ARG A 266 27.20 12.95 -9.21
CA ARG A 266 26.05 12.27 -8.62
C ARG A 266 26.46 10.99 -7.90
N TYR A 267 25.88 10.80 -6.72
CA TYR A 267 26.09 9.64 -5.87
C TYR A 267 24.77 8.90 -5.70
N GLU A 268 24.79 7.61 -6.02
CA GLU A 268 23.71 6.70 -5.63
C GLU A 268 24.08 6.09 -4.27
N ALA A 269 23.28 6.39 -3.25
CA ALA A 269 23.52 5.98 -1.88
C ALA A 269 22.32 5.23 -1.30
N ARG A 270 22.58 4.19 -0.51
CA ARG A 270 21.56 3.57 0.33
C ARG A 270 21.14 4.57 1.41
N PHE A 271 19.88 4.56 1.77
CA PHE A 271 19.34 5.49 2.76
C PHE A 271 18.26 4.89 3.66
N VAL A 272 18.08 5.50 4.81
CA VAL A 272 16.96 5.29 5.73
C VAL A 272 16.41 6.64 6.17
N THR A 273 15.13 6.67 6.51
CA THR A 273 14.47 7.83 7.11
C THR A 273 14.05 7.44 8.52
N VAL A 274 14.41 8.26 9.51
CA VAL A 274 14.00 8.07 10.91
C VAL A 274 13.58 9.42 11.45
N ASP A 275 12.36 9.54 11.98
CA ASP A 275 11.82 10.80 12.51
C ASP A 275 12.00 12.00 11.56
N GLU A 276 11.64 11.81 10.28
CA GLU A 276 11.79 12.78 9.17
C GLU A 276 13.24 13.13 8.79
N GLN A 277 14.23 12.57 9.51
CA GLN A 277 15.65 12.75 9.24
C GLN A 277 16.16 11.68 8.27
N ILE A 278 16.92 12.11 7.26
CA ILE A 278 17.51 11.21 6.26
C ILE A 278 18.95 10.90 6.64
N TYR A 279 19.29 9.62 6.60
CA TYR A 279 20.63 9.09 6.80
C TYR A 279 21.03 8.26 5.58
N VAL A 280 22.27 8.42 5.12
CA VAL A 280 22.79 7.75 3.92
C VAL A 280 24.08 6.98 4.21
N SER A 281 24.29 5.89 3.48
CA SER A 281 25.60 5.24 3.42
C SER A 281 26.58 6.13 2.66
N GLY A 282 27.62 6.54 3.37
CA GLY A 282 28.61 7.52 2.94
C GLY A 282 29.84 6.93 2.27
N ARG A 283 30.02 5.61 2.20
CA ARG A 283 31.30 5.01 1.76
C ARG A 283 31.81 5.58 0.43
N LYS A 284 30.99 5.55 -0.62
CA LYS A 284 31.35 6.08 -1.95
C LYS A 284 31.56 7.60 -1.95
N ILE A 285 30.80 8.32 -1.13
CA ILE A 285 30.87 9.79 -1.03
C ILE A 285 32.19 10.18 -0.35
N VAL A 286 32.54 9.50 0.74
CA VAL A 286 33.80 9.66 1.48
C VAL A 286 35.00 9.34 0.61
N GLU A 287 35.00 8.18 -0.08
CA GLU A 287 36.09 7.76 -0.96
C GLU A 287 36.41 8.80 -2.04
N ARG A 288 35.40 9.51 -2.55
CA ARG A 288 35.54 10.55 -3.58
C ARG A 288 35.93 11.92 -3.04
N ASN A 289 35.60 12.21 -1.78
CA ASN A 289 35.85 13.49 -1.12
C ASN A 289 36.97 13.44 -0.07
N LEU A 290 37.87 12.44 -0.15
CA LEU A 290 39.00 12.28 0.79
C LEU A 290 39.89 13.53 0.88
N ARG A 291 39.97 14.33 -0.19
CA ARG A 291 40.81 15.54 -0.25
C ARG A 291 40.09 16.81 0.21
N SER A 292 38.81 16.94 -0.12
CA SER A 292 37.98 18.11 0.15
C SER A 292 37.35 18.08 1.55
N GLY A 293 37.23 16.89 2.15
CA GLY A 293 36.40 16.67 3.33
C GLY A 293 34.93 16.48 2.95
N ILE A 294 34.18 15.79 3.81
CA ILE A 294 32.74 15.54 3.62
C ILE A 294 31.84 16.34 4.56
N ASP A 295 32.38 16.82 5.67
CA ASP A 295 31.59 17.54 6.67
C ASP A 295 31.21 18.92 6.12
N GLY A 296 29.91 19.19 6.07
CA GLY A 296 29.36 20.39 5.45
C GLY A 296 29.30 20.36 3.93
N LEU A 297 29.54 19.21 3.26
CA LEU A 297 29.42 19.12 1.80
C LEU A 297 27.96 19.37 1.38
N PRO A 298 27.67 20.40 0.56
CA PRO A 298 26.31 20.68 0.11
C PRO A 298 25.89 19.68 -0.97
N VAL A 299 24.75 19.03 -0.77
CA VAL A 299 24.15 18.09 -1.71
C VAL A 299 22.67 18.41 -1.91
N ARG A 300 22.12 18.04 -3.07
CA ARG A 300 20.67 18.04 -3.32
C ARG A 300 20.21 16.62 -3.59
N ILE A 301 19.06 16.27 -3.04
CA ILE A 301 18.37 15.04 -3.38
C ILE A 301 17.73 15.22 -4.74
N VAL A 302 17.98 14.27 -5.63
CA VAL A 302 17.42 14.22 -6.98
C VAL A 302 16.46 13.05 -7.06
N ASP A 303 15.17 13.35 -6.96
CA ASP A 303 14.10 12.35 -7.02
C ASP A 303 13.41 12.41 -8.38
N GLY A 304 13.40 11.29 -9.09
CA GLY A 304 12.45 11.10 -10.19
C GLY A 304 11.07 10.73 -9.64
N ASN A 305 10.00 10.95 -10.38
CA ASN A 305 8.73 10.28 -10.10
C ASN A 305 8.38 9.24 -11.17
N ALA A 306 7.27 8.54 -10.97
CA ALA A 306 6.66 7.62 -11.93
C ALA A 306 6.51 8.17 -13.36
N LYS A 307 6.43 9.50 -13.51
CA LYS A 307 6.21 10.21 -14.78
C LYS A 307 7.51 10.73 -15.40
N GLY A 308 8.66 10.43 -14.79
CA GLY A 308 9.96 10.92 -15.24
C GLY A 308 10.21 12.40 -14.91
N GLU A 309 9.36 13.03 -14.09
CA GLU A 309 9.62 14.37 -13.58
C GLU A 309 10.75 14.30 -12.57
N VAL A 310 11.76 15.15 -12.73
CA VAL A 310 12.89 15.24 -11.81
C VAL A 310 12.66 16.39 -10.85
N HIS A 311 12.49 16.07 -9.57
CA HIS A 311 12.45 17.02 -8.49
C HIS A 311 13.83 17.12 -7.83
N ARG A 312 14.30 18.35 -7.63
CA ARG A 312 15.50 18.62 -6.83
C ARG A 312 15.06 19.25 -5.53
N SER A 313 15.48 18.66 -4.42
CA SER A 313 15.20 19.20 -3.09
C SER A 313 15.94 20.53 -2.85
N MET A 314 15.65 21.14 -1.70
CA MET A 314 16.56 22.12 -1.10
C MET A 314 17.95 21.50 -0.86
N ALA A 315 18.96 22.37 -0.66
CA ALA A 315 20.30 21.91 -0.32
C ALA A 315 20.31 21.31 1.09
N TYR A 316 21.05 20.22 1.25
CA TYR A 316 21.39 19.57 2.51
C TYR A 316 22.90 19.63 2.72
N LEU A 317 23.33 19.64 3.97
CA LEU A 317 24.71 19.46 4.38
C LEU A 317 24.90 18.03 4.85
N LEU A 318 25.95 17.38 4.38
CA LEU A 318 26.37 16.08 4.88
C LEU A 318 27.16 16.24 6.18
N THR A 319 26.75 15.51 7.22
CA THR A 319 27.47 15.45 8.50
C THR A 319 27.77 14.00 8.83
N PRO A 320 29.05 13.57 8.92
CA PRO A 320 29.38 12.22 9.37
C PRO A 320 28.96 12.02 10.82
N LEU A 321 28.35 10.87 11.11
CA LEU A 321 28.05 10.48 12.48
C LEU A 321 29.26 9.83 13.12
N ASP A 322 29.66 10.32 14.29
CA ASP A 322 30.68 9.70 15.12
C ASP A 322 30.12 8.49 15.90
N GLN A 323 31.01 7.68 16.47
CA GLN A 323 30.64 6.49 17.26
C GLN A 323 29.92 6.83 18.58
N THR A 324 29.98 8.08 19.03
CA THR A 324 29.34 8.55 20.26
C THR A 324 27.94 9.12 20.02
N SER A 325 27.55 9.31 18.76
CA SER A 325 26.27 9.88 18.37
C SER A 325 25.13 8.90 18.66
N PRO A 326 24.09 9.31 19.42
CA PRO A 326 22.91 8.48 19.62
C PRO A 326 22.18 8.19 18.30
N ASP A 327 22.23 9.13 17.35
CA ASP A 327 21.66 8.97 16.01
C ASP A 327 22.29 7.80 15.24
N LEU A 328 23.57 7.48 15.50
CA LEU A 328 24.25 6.42 14.78
C LEU A 328 23.63 5.05 15.09
N ALA A 329 23.39 4.74 16.36
CA ALA A 329 22.82 3.46 16.76
C ALA A 329 21.42 3.26 16.16
N MET A 330 20.60 4.31 16.18
CA MET A 330 19.27 4.34 15.58
C MET A 330 19.33 4.16 14.05
N ALA A 331 20.16 4.93 13.35
CA ALA A 331 20.32 4.81 11.91
C ALA A 331 20.80 3.40 11.53
N LEU A 332 21.77 2.84 12.26
CA LEU A 332 22.27 1.48 12.03
C LEU A 332 21.18 0.42 12.24
N ASP A 333 20.30 0.55 13.25
CA ASP A 333 19.16 -0.35 13.43
C ASP A 333 18.25 -0.32 12.20
N HIS A 334 17.89 0.87 11.71
CA HIS A 334 17.06 1.01 10.52
C HIS A 334 17.77 0.51 9.25
N PHE A 335 19.08 0.72 9.11
CA PHE A 335 19.86 0.17 7.99
C PHE A 335 19.89 -1.35 8.04
N ASN A 336 20.12 -1.93 9.21
CA ASN A 336 20.12 -3.38 9.40
C ASN A 336 18.74 -3.97 9.13
N ARG A 337 17.68 -3.30 9.59
CA ARG A 337 16.31 -3.70 9.28
C ARG A 337 16.05 -3.59 7.79
N LYS A 338 16.35 -2.49 7.13
CA LYS A 338 16.03 -2.31 5.70
C LYS A 338 16.88 -3.20 4.79
N TYR A 339 18.19 -3.28 5.01
CA TYR A 339 19.17 -3.88 4.09
C TYR A 339 19.89 -5.14 4.62
N GLY A 340 19.67 -5.54 5.89
CA GLY A 340 20.34 -6.69 6.52
C GLY A 340 21.65 -6.35 7.26
N HIS A 341 22.13 -7.29 8.08
CA HIS A 341 23.22 -7.14 9.07
C HIS A 341 24.67 -7.03 8.53
N THR A 342 24.90 -6.29 7.45
CA THR A 342 26.22 -6.22 6.78
C THR A 342 26.82 -4.81 6.68
N HIS A 343 26.26 -3.82 7.38
CA HIS A 343 26.56 -2.41 7.12
C HIS A 343 27.65 -1.89 8.05
N GLN A 344 28.92 -2.10 7.66
CA GLN A 344 30.09 -1.39 8.22
C GLN A 344 30.42 -0.14 7.37
N ASP A 345 29.40 0.63 6.98
CA ASP A 345 29.60 1.86 6.22
C ASP A 345 29.65 3.08 7.13
N VAL A 346 30.37 4.12 6.70
CA VAL A 346 30.26 5.45 7.29
C VAL A 346 28.83 5.94 7.07
N ILE A 347 28.13 6.33 8.12
CA ILE A 347 26.77 6.89 8.03
C ILE A 347 26.85 8.41 8.03
N LEU A 348 26.17 9.04 7.08
CA LEU A 348 26.07 10.50 6.97
C LEU A 348 24.63 10.92 7.24
N LYS A 349 24.46 11.99 8.01
CA LYS A 349 23.19 12.67 8.24
C LYS A 349 23.03 13.80 7.22
N LEU A 350 21.84 13.94 6.63
CA LEU A 350 21.50 15.05 5.74
C LEU A 350 20.76 16.14 6.53
N SER A 351 21.46 17.19 6.93
CA SER A 351 20.82 18.32 7.62
C SER A 351 20.40 19.39 6.61
N PRO A 352 19.20 19.97 6.68
CA PRO A 352 18.83 21.07 5.78
C PRO A 352 19.88 22.19 5.85
N SER A 353 20.34 22.66 4.70
CA SER A 353 21.24 23.82 4.66
C SER A 353 20.47 25.04 5.16
N PRO A 354 21.04 25.86 6.07
CA PRO A 354 20.47 27.17 6.34
C PRO A 354 20.31 27.91 5.01
N ALA A 355 19.12 28.47 4.78
CA ALA A 355 18.73 29.06 3.50
C ALA A 355 19.79 30.05 2.99
N GLU A 356 20.17 29.91 1.71
CA GLU A 356 20.94 30.92 0.98
C GLU A 356 20.14 32.20 0.75
#